data_AF-A0A293MC43-F1
#
_entry.id   AF-A0A293MC43-F1
#
_cell.length_a   1.000
_cell.length_b   1.000
_cell.length_c   1.000
_cell.angle_alpha   90.00
_cell.angle_beta   90.00
_cell.angle_gamma   90.00
#
_symmetry.space_group_name_H-M   'P 1'
#
loop_
_entity.id
_entity.type
_entity.pdbx_description
1 polymer ?
#
loop_
_entity_poly.entity_id
_entity_poly.type
_entity_poly.pdbx_seq_one_letter_code
_entity_poly.pdbx_strand_id
1 'polypeptide(L)'
;MRSLETKDSDAQVTTEQSELHSEKVSELCSLLLDVWKEMEQQVNKAAAIRDNLQAVAHLDDQRGDSGEVPFQTWPVRRFYETTEKIVAAYSKELSVKKCILEDVALGRDSKVLSFLVTAWSYDPYIDDDCNLCVEALVTEVGFK
;
A
#
# COMPACT_ATOMS: atom_id res chain seq x y z
N MET A 1 -33.33 1.95 -57.17
CA MET A 1 -33.26 2.84 -55.99
C MET A 1 -32.74 2.02 -54.82
N ARG A 2 -31.44 2.07 -54.54
CA ARG A 2 -30.83 1.52 -53.32
C ARG A 2 -30.54 2.68 -52.39
N SER A 3 -31.17 2.71 -51.23
CA SER A 3 -30.71 3.50 -50.08
C SER A 3 -31.51 3.05 -48.87
N LEU A 4 -30.88 2.24 -48.00
CA LEU A 4 -31.35 1.87 -46.65
C LEU A 4 -30.26 1.05 -45.92
N GLU A 5 -29.01 1.51 -45.90
CA GLU A 5 -27.93 0.89 -45.10
C GLU A 5 -26.93 1.97 -44.65
N THR A 6 -27.35 2.89 -43.79
CA THR A 6 -26.42 3.90 -43.21
C THR A 6 -26.72 4.27 -41.76
N LYS A 7 -27.74 3.68 -41.12
CA LYS A 7 -28.15 4.05 -39.75
C LYS A 7 -27.78 3.03 -38.66
N ASP A 8 -27.59 1.76 -39.01
CA ASP A 8 -27.13 0.72 -38.07
C ASP A 8 -25.62 0.78 -37.80
N SER A 9 -24.82 1.25 -38.77
CA SER A 9 -23.35 1.23 -38.66
C SER A 9 -22.80 2.19 -37.60
N ASP A 10 -23.41 3.36 -37.37
CA ASP A 10 -22.92 4.33 -36.39
C ASP A 10 -23.33 3.98 -34.94
N ALA A 11 -24.49 3.33 -34.76
CA ALA A 11 -24.96 2.88 -33.45
C ALA A 11 -24.20 1.63 -32.97
N GLN A 12 -23.79 0.77 -33.89
CA GLN A 12 -23.03 -0.44 -33.59
C GLN A 12 -21.56 -0.11 -33.25
N VAL A 13 -20.94 0.82 -33.98
CA VAL A 13 -19.56 1.29 -33.72
C VAL A 13 -19.43 2.02 -32.37
N THR A 14 -20.45 2.78 -31.96
CA THR A 14 -20.45 3.48 -30.66
C THR A 14 -20.66 2.55 -29.47
N THR A 15 -21.41 1.47 -29.65
CA THR A 15 -21.64 0.45 -28.61
C THR A 15 -20.40 -0.41 -28.39
N GLU A 16 -19.76 -0.90 -29.46
CA GLU A 16 -18.53 -1.69 -29.39
C GLU A 16 -17.35 -0.89 -28.78
N GLN A 17 -17.25 0.41 -29.08
CA GLN A 17 -16.23 1.28 -28.47
C GLN A 17 -16.47 1.53 -26.97
N SER A 18 -17.73 1.63 -26.55
CA SER A 18 -18.10 1.78 -25.14
C SER A 18 -17.79 0.52 -24.34
N GLU A 19 -18.02 -0.66 -24.93
CA GLU A 19 -17.72 -1.96 -24.31
C GLU A 19 -16.21 -2.17 -24.17
N LEU A 20 -15.43 -1.91 -25.23
CA LEU A 20 -13.96 -1.95 -25.19
C LEU A 20 -13.37 -0.98 -24.14
N HIS A 21 -13.93 0.21 -24.02
CA HIS A 21 -13.51 1.17 -23.00
C HIS A 21 -13.80 0.66 -21.58
N SER A 22 -14.98 0.06 -21.37
CA SER A 22 -15.37 -0.52 -20.08
C SER A 22 -14.48 -1.70 -19.68
N GLU A 23 -14.15 -2.58 -20.62
CA GLU A 23 -13.24 -3.71 -20.38
C GLU A 23 -11.85 -3.22 -19.96
N LYS A 24 -11.29 -2.27 -20.69
CA LYS A 24 -9.98 -1.69 -20.37
C LYS A 24 -9.93 -1.03 -18.99
N VAL A 25 -11.00 -0.33 -18.60
CA VAL A 25 -11.09 0.28 -17.26
C VAL A 25 -11.14 -0.80 -16.18
N SER A 26 -11.89 -1.89 -16.42
CA SER A 26 -11.96 -3.03 -15.51
C SER A 26 -10.59 -3.68 -15.33
N GLU A 27 -9.86 -3.93 -16.42
CA GLU A 27 -8.50 -4.49 -16.38
C GLU A 27 -7.54 -3.61 -15.57
N LEU A 28 -7.55 -2.29 -15.79
CA LEU A 28 -6.71 -1.35 -15.05
C LEU A 28 -7.08 -1.30 -13.56
N CYS A 29 -8.36 -1.35 -13.21
CA CYS A 29 -8.80 -1.40 -11.81
C CYS A 29 -8.37 -2.73 -11.15
N SER A 30 -8.40 -3.85 -11.88
CA SER A 30 -7.89 -5.13 -11.39
C SER A 30 -6.40 -5.06 -11.09
N LEU A 31 -5.60 -4.48 -12.00
CA LEU A 31 -4.17 -4.30 -11.79
C LEU A 31 -3.88 -3.44 -10.55
N LEU A 32 -4.62 -2.34 -10.37
CA LEU A 32 -4.46 -1.47 -9.20
C LEU A 32 -4.84 -2.19 -7.89
N LEU A 33 -5.90 -3.01 -7.92
CA LEU A 33 -6.28 -3.85 -6.78
C LEU A 33 -5.18 -4.86 -6.45
N ASP A 34 -4.54 -5.45 -7.45
CA ASP A 34 -3.46 -6.41 -7.22
C ASP A 34 -2.22 -5.74 -6.60
N VAL A 35 -1.84 -4.54 -7.07
CA VAL A 35 -0.81 -3.72 -6.41
C VAL A 35 -1.18 -3.45 -4.94
N TRP A 36 -2.43 -3.05 -4.67
CA TRP A 36 -2.87 -2.80 -3.30
C TRP A 36 -2.79 -4.06 -2.42
N LYS A 37 -3.16 -5.25 -2.94
CA LYS A 37 -3.02 -6.53 -2.21
C LYS A 37 -1.57 -6.87 -1.92
N GLU A 38 -0.66 -6.62 -2.86
CA GLU A 38 0.77 -6.82 -2.64
C GLU A 38 1.28 -5.92 -1.51
N MET A 39 0.86 -4.64 -1.50
CA MET A 39 1.18 -3.72 -0.40
C MET A 39 0.62 -4.24 0.94
N GLU A 40 -0.64 -4.66 0.97
CA GLU A 40 -1.27 -5.26 2.15
C GLU A 40 -0.49 -6.47 2.67
N GLN A 41 -0.04 -7.34 1.76
CA GLN A 41 0.77 -8.50 2.13
C GLN A 41 2.09 -8.10 2.80
N GLN A 42 2.77 -7.05 2.32
CA GLN A 42 4.01 -6.57 2.94
C GLN A 42 3.76 -5.98 4.33
N VAL A 43 2.71 -5.18 4.50
CA VAL A 43 2.33 -4.63 5.81
C VAL A 43 1.98 -5.75 6.79
N ASN A 44 1.24 -6.77 6.35
CA ASN A 44 0.90 -7.93 7.19
C ASN A 44 2.13 -8.74 7.61
N LYS A 45 3.12 -8.91 6.73
CA LYS A 45 4.39 -9.55 7.09
C LYS A 45 5.14 -8.73 8.14
N ALA A 46 5.22 -7.41 7.98
CA ALA A 46 5.85 -6.52 8.95
C ALA A 46 5.12 -6.54 10.30
N ALA A 47 3.78 -6.56 10.29
CA ALA A 47 2.97 -6.70 11.50
C ALA A 47 3.22 -8.03 12.23
N ALA A 48 3.31 -9.15 11.50
CA ALA A 48 3.66 -10.44 12.09
C ALA A 48 5.06 -10.44 12.73
N ILE A 49 6.04 -9.77 12.11
CA ILE A 49 7.37 -9.57 12.69
C ILE A 49 7.27 -8.73 13.97
N ARG A 50 6.51 -7.65 13.95
CA ARG A 50 6.26 -6.79 15.11
C ARG A 50 5.66 -7.58 16.28
N ASP A 51 4.66 -8.42 16.03
CA ASP A 51 4.00 -9.21 17.06
C ASP A 51 4.98 -10.23 17.70
N ASN A 52 5.84 -10.85 16.88
CA ASN A 52 6.91 -11.70 17.40
C ASN A 52 7.91 -10.89 18.23
N LEU A 53 8.34 -9.72 17.76
CA LEU A 53 9.25 -8.84 18.50
C LEU A 53 8.65 -8.34 19.81
N GLN A 54 7.35 -8.08 19.85
CA GLN A 54 6.64 -7.72 21.07
C GLN A 54 6.74 -8.85 22.11
N ALA A 55 6.48 -10.09 21.70
CA ALA A 55 6.62 -11.25 22.57
C ALA A 55 8.07 -11.42 23.07
N VAL A 56 9.07 -11.24 22.19
CA VAL A 56 10.48 -11.31 22.58
C VAL A 56 10.84 -10.18 23.55
N ALA A 57 10.39 -8.94 23.31
CA ALA A 57 10.61 -7.80 24.21
C ALA A 57 10.00 -8.07 25.60
N HIS A 58 8.79 -8.62 25.66
CA HIS A 58 8.17 -9.01 26.93
C HIS A 58 8.95 -10.10 27.67
N LEU A 59 9.52 -11.07 26.97
CA LEU A 59 10.36 -12.11 27.58
C LEU A 59 11.70 -11.53 28.07
N ASP A 60 12.31 -10.62 27.29
CA ASP A 60 13.54 -9.92 27.65
C ASP A 60 13.35 -9.06 28.91
N ASP A 61 12.25 -8.30 28.98
CA ASP A 61 11.88 -7.51 30.15
C ASP A 61 11.71 -8.36 31.42
N GLN A 62 11.19 -9.58 31.30
CA GLN A 62 11.02 -10.51 32.42
C GLN A 62 12.33 -11.16 32.86
N ARG A 63 13.28 -11.34 31.94
CA ARG A 63 14.61 -11.91 32.22
C ARG A 63 15.45 -10.97 33.08
N GLY A 64 15.16 -9.67 33.06
CA GLY A 64 15.93 -8.63 33.74
C GLY A 64 17.19 -8.24 32.96
N ASP A 65 17.93 -7.25 33.47
CA ASP A 65 19.11 -6.72 32.78
C ASP A 65 20.22 -7.78 32.69
N SER A 66 20.38 -8.37 31.50
CA SER A 66 21.47 -9.28 31.18
C SER A 66 22.69 -8.56 30.60
N GLY A 67 22.59 -7.26 30.32
CA GLY A 67 23.59 -6.47 29.58
C GLY A 67 23.82 -6.93 28.14
N GLU A 68 23.09 -7.94 27.66
CA GLU A 68 23.25 -8.53 26.34
C GLU A 68 22.38 -7.76 25.32
N VAL A 69 23.02 -7.17 24.32
CA VAL A 69 22.37 -6.40 23.25
C VAL A 69 22.34 -7.28 21.99
N PRO A 70 21.18 -7.81 21.57
CA PRO A 70 21.11 -8.77 20.47
C PRO A 70 21.25 -8.14 19.07
N PHE A 71 21.15 -6.81 18.99
CA PHE A 71 21.41 -6.02 17.77
C PHE A 71 22.78 -5.34 17.86
N GLN A 72 23.18 -4.58 16.83
CA GLN A 72 24.48 -3.88 16.85
C GLN A 72 24.61 -2.96 18.06
N THR A 73 23.59 -2.15 18.33
CA THR A 73 23.60 -1.18 19.44
C THR A 73 22.28 -1.11 20.20
N TRP A 74 21.19 -1.68 19.68
CA TRP A 74 19.85 -1.53 20.28
C TRP A 74 19.42 -2.68 21.19
N PRO A 75 18.76 -2.39 22.33
CA PRO A 75 18.05 -3.43 23.09
C PRO A 75 16.79 -3.89 22.34
N VAL A 76 16.27 -5.08 22.70
CA VAL A 76 15.09 -5.67 22.06
C VAL A 76 13.90 -4.72 22.06
N ARG A 77 13.63 -4.08 23.20
CA ARG A 77 12.51 -3.14 23.35
C ARG A 77 12.56 -1.99 22.33
N ARG A 78 13.74 -1.38 22.10
CA ARG A 78 13.88 -0.29 21.15
C ARG A 78 13.63 -0.75 19.71
N PHE A 79 14.10 -1.95 19.36
CA PHE A 79 13.88 -2.54 18.03
C PHE A 79 12.40 -2.83 17.79
N TYR A 80 11.70 -3.38 18.79
CA TYR A 80 10.25 -3.57 18.77
C TYR A 80 9.50 -2.24 18.60
N GLU A 81 9.75 -1.24 19.45
CA GLU A 81 9.05 0.06 19.41
C GLU A 81 9.23 0.78 18.07
N THR A 82 10.43 0.68 17.50
CA THR A 82 10.71 1.25 16.17
C THR A 82 9.95 0.52 15.08
N THR A 83 9.91 -0.82 15.13
CA THR A 83 9.12 -1.63 14.20
C THR A 83 7.63 -1.33 14.31
N GLU A 84 7.12 -1.12 15.53
CA GLU A 84 5.72 -0.75 15.77
C GLU A 84 5.34 0.59 15.12
N LYS A 85 6.21 1.60 15.22
CA LYS A 85 6.00 2.89 14.55
C LYS A 85 5.92 2.75 13.03
N ILE A 86 6.83 1.98 12.44
CA ILE A 86 6.84 1.71 11.00
C ILE A 86 5.54 1.00 10.59
N VAL A 87 5.17 -0.09 11.26
CA VAL A 87 3.94 -0.84 10.94
C VAL A 87 2.70 0.06 11.05
N ALA A 88 2.64 0.93 12.07
CA ALA A 88 1.52 1.85 12.23
C ALA A 88 1.43 2.87 11.08
N ALA A 89 2.56 3.46 10.66
CA ALA A 89 2.63 4.39 9.54
C ALA A 89 2.17 3.74 8.23
N TYR A 90 2.74 2.58 7.89
CA TYR A 90 2.38 1.85 6.67
C TYR A 90 0.94 1.31 6.68
N SER A 91 0.43 0.86 7.83
CA SER A 91 -0.98 0.44 7.95
C SER A 91 -1.94 1.61 7.70
N LYS A 92 -1.57 2.81 8.17
CA LYS A 92 -2.36 4.02 7.94
C LYS A 92 -2.34 4.42 6.47
N GLU A 93 -1.18 4.41 5.84
CA GLU A 93 -1.05 4.67 4.40
C GLU A 93 -1.87 3.68 3.56
N LEU A 94 -1.76 2.37 3.87
CA LEU A 94 -2.51 1.32 3.19
C LEU A 94 -4.03 1.54 3.26
N SER A 95 -4.54 2.02 4.40
CA SER A 95 -5.97 2.32 4.58
C SER A 95 -6.43 3.45 3.64
N VAL A 96 -5.60 4.48 3.46
CA VAL A 96 -5.90 5.61 2.57
C VAL A 96 -5.86 5.16 1.11
N LYS A 97 -4.84 4.37 0.74
CA LYS A 97 -4.75 3.80 -0.60
C LYS A 97 -5.94 2.89 -0.92
N LYS A 98 -6.49 2.17 0.06
CA LYS A 98 -7.73 1.39 -0.12
C LYS A 98 -8.91 2.29 -0.49
N CYS A 99 -9.10 3.39 0.24
CA CYS A 99 -10.17 4.35 -0.05
C CYS A 99 -10.01 4.98 -1.45
N ILE A 100 -8.77 5.30 -1.85
CA ILE A 100 -8.49 5.84 -3.18
C ILE A 100 -8.85 4.82 -4.27
N LEU A 101 -8.46 3.55 -4.11
CA LEU A 101 -8.78 2.46 -5.03
C LEU A 101 -10.30 2.31 -5.23
N GLU A 102 -11.06 2.29 -4.13
CA GLU A 102 -12.52 2.20 -4.15
C GLU A 102 -13.15 3.40 -4.88
N ASP A 103 -12.61 4.61 -4.66
CA ASP A 103 -13.09 5.84 -5.30
C ASP A 103 -12.75 5.92 -6.80
N VAL A 104 -11.62 5.35 -7.23
CA VAL A 104 -11.24 5.28 -8.65
C VAL A 104 -12.24 4.41 -9.43
N ALA A 105 -12.66 3.28 -8.87
CA ALA A 105 -13.61 2.36 -9.50
C ALA A 105 -14.99 2.97 -9.76
N LEU A 106 -15.36 4.04 -9.04
CA LEU A 106 -16.63 4.75 -9.23
C LEU A 106 -16.67 5.66 -10.46
N GLY A 107 -15.54 5.86 -11.16
CA GLY A 107 -15.52 6.58 -12.44
C GLY A 107 -16.00 8.04 -12.36
N ARG A 108 -15.48 8.82 -11.41
CA ARG A 108 -15.85 10.23 -11.17
C ARG A 108 -15.31 11.20 -12.24
N ASP A 109 -15.70 12.47 -12.13
CA ASP A 109 -15.23 13.57 -12.99
C ASP A 109 -13.70 13.65 -13.08
N SER A 110 -13.20 14.15 -14.21
CA SER A 110 -11.77 14.23 -14.54
C SER A 110 -10.93 14.91 -13.45
N LYS A 111 -11.45 15.96 -12.80
CA LYS A 111 -10.73 16.65 -11.72
C LYS A 111 -10.52 15.77 -10.50
N VAL A 112 -11.52 14.93 -10.18
CA VAL A 112 -11.44 13.99 -9.06
C VAL A 112 -10.41 12.91 -9.36
N LEU A 113 -10.42 12.36 -10.58
CA LEU A 113 -9.41 11.39 -10.99
C LEU A 113 -7.99 11.96 -10.93
N SER A 114 -7.77 13.20 -11.38
CA SER A 114 -6.46 13.86 -11.24
C SER A 114 -6.02 13.98 -9.78
N PHE A 115 -6.93 14.37 -8.88
CA PHE A 115 -6.65 14.42 -7.45
C PHE A 115 -6.30 13.04 -6.88
N LEU A 116 -7.08 12.00 -7.21
CA LEU A 116 -6.85 10.63 -6.74
C LEU A 116 -5.50 10.08 -7.22
N VAL A 117 -5.09 10.39 -8.45
CA VAL A 117 -3.75 10.03 -8.95
C VAL A 117 -2.66 10.72 -8.13
N THR A 118 -2.79 12.03 -7.89
CA THR A 118 -1.82 12.76 -7.05
C THR A 118 -1.77 12.22 -5.62
N ALA A 119 -2.93 11.93 -5.04
CA ALA A 119 -3.03 11.37 -3.69
C ALA A 119 -2.47 9.95 -3.61
N TRP A 120 -2.61 9.13 -4.66
CA TRP A 120 -2.02 7.79 -4.72
C TRP A 120 -0.49 7.84 -4.78
N SER A 121 0.06 8.78 -5.56
CA SER A 121 1.50 8.94 -5.76
C SER A 121 2.23 9.56 -4.57
N TYR A 122 1.50 10.18 -3.65
CA TYR A 122 2.07 10.72 -2.42
C TYR A 122 1.81 9.74 -1.27
N ASP A 123 2.80 9.54 -0.40
CA ASP A 123 2.70 8.69 0.78
C ASP A 123 2.69 9.56 2.06
N PRO A 124 1.62 10.33 2.32
CA PRO A 124 1.60 11.36 3.37
C PRO A 124 1.83 10.81 4.79
N TYR A 125 1.60 9.52 5.01
CA TYR A 125 1.81 8.90 6.32
C TYR A 125 3.16 8.19 6.45
N ILE A 126 3.98 8.19 5.39
CA ILE A 126 5.36 7.70 5.41
C ILE A 126 6.27 8.92 5.32
N ASP A 127 6.55 9.51 6.47
CA ASP A 127 7.43 10.68 6.57
C ASP A 127 8.92 10.29 6.65
N ASP A 128 9.79 11.30 6.65
CA ASP A 128 11.24 11.11 6.75
C ASP A 128 11.66 10.39 8.03
N ASP A 129 10.90 10.53 9.14
CA ASP A 129 11.15 9.82 10.39
C ASP A 129 10.87 8.32 10.24
N CYS A 130 9.78 7.95 9.57
CA CYS A 130 9.47 6.56 9.23
C CYS A 130 10.57 5.94 8.35
N ASN A 131 11.03 6.65 7.31
CA ASN A 131 12.11 6.19 6.44
C ASN A 131 13.42 6.00 7.23
N LEU A 132 13.77 6.97 8.08
CA LEU A 132 14.95 6.87 8.95
C LEU A 132 14.83 5.69 9.92
N CYS A 133 13.65 5.40 10.45
CA CYS A 133 13.42 4.23 11.29
C CYS A 133 13.69 2.93 10.53
N VAL A 134 13.26 2.81 9.28
CA VAL A 134 13.54 1.63 8.44
C VAL A 134 15.04 1.48 8.21
N GLU A 135 15.73 2.56 7.83
CA GLU A 135 17.19 2.55 7.62
C GLU A 135 17.95 2.18 8.90
N ALA A 136 17.49 2.66 10.05
CA ALA A 136 18.06 2.33 11.34
C ALA A 136 17.88 0.84 11.67
N LEU A 137 16.69 0.25 11.44
CA LEU A 137 16.48 -1.18 11.64
C LEU A 137 17.43 -2.03 10.78
N VAL A 138 17.59 -1.69 9.50
CA VAL A 138 18.50 -2.38 8.57
C VAL A 138 19.95 -2.32 9.08
N THR A 139 20.38 -1.15 9.54
CA THR A 139 21.72 -0.94 10.11
C THR A 139 21.92 -1.78 11.38
N GLU A 140 20.91 -1.85 12.26
CA GLU A 140 20.97 -2.56 13.53
C GLU A 140 21.00 -4.08 13.39
N VAL A 141 20.46 -4.63 12.30
CA VAL A 141 20.62 -6.06 11.97
C VAL A 141 21.92 -6.35 11.21
N GLY A 142 22.78 -5.34 11.00
CA GLY A 142 24.08 -5.49 10.36
C GLY A 142 24.04 -5.58 8.83
N PHE A 143 22.91 -5.26 8.20
CA PHE A 143 22.83 -5.11 6.75
C PHE A 143 23.41 -3.76 6.32
N LYS A 144 24.23 -3.76 5.27
CA LYS A 144 24.85 -2.58 4.65
C LYS A 144 24.55 -2.52 3.17
#